data_AF-A0A371R7G9-F1
#
_entry.id   AF-A0A371R7G9-F1
#
_cell.length_a   1.000
_cell.length_b   1.000
_cell.length_c   1.000
_cell.angle_alpha   90.00
_cell.angle_beta   90.00
_cell.angle_gamma   90.00
#
_symmetry.space_group_name_H-M   'P 1'
#
loop_
_entity.id
_entity.type
_entity.pdbx_description
1 polymer ?
#
loop_
_entity_poly.entity_id
_entity_poly.type
_entity_poly.pdbx_seq_one_letter_code
_entity_poly.pdbx_strand_id
1 'polypeptide(L)'
;MSYRSSTASLAIAEMREFAGFTASERQFIERSLDIALGRGDAFKQWSPDGSEAVTIRKQYLAYRELRTLREAAPEPNAMDGLS
;
A
#
# COMPACT_ATOMS: atom_id res chain seq x y z
N MET A 1 -10.68 -3.30 -28.75
CA MET A 1 -10.04 -4.46 -28.08
C MET A 1 -8.57 -4.14 -27.77
N SER A 2 -8.26 -3.33 -26.73
CA SER A 2 -6.86 -2.94 -26.40
C SER A 2 -6.63 -2.54 -24.93
N TYR A 3 -7.38 -3.09 -23.97
CA TYR A 3 -7.18 -2.73 -22.54
C TYR A 3 -6.06 -3.54 -21.87
N ARG A 4 -5.90 -4.83 -22.22
CA ARG A 4 -4.91 -5.73 -21.59
C ARG A 4 -3.45 -5.36 -21.85
N SER A 5 -3.13 -4.83 -23.04
CA SER A 5 -1.76 -4.42 -23.39
C SER A 5 -1.32 -3.17 -22.61
N SER A 6 -2.26 -2.26 -22.34
CA SER A 6 -2.02 -1.06 -21.54
C SER A 6 -1.73 -1.40 -20.08
N THR A 7 -2.50 -2.31 -19.47
CA THR A 7 -2.26 -2.77 -18.09
C THR A 7 -0.91 -3.47 -17.93
N ALA A 8 -0.50 -4.30 -18.90
CA ALA A 8 0.80 -4.96 -18.85
C ALA A 8 1.97 -3.96 -18.94
N SER A 9 1.83 -2.94 -19.80
CA SER A 9 2.85 -1.89 -19.95
C SER A 9 2.97 -1.04 -18.67
N LEU A 10 1.84 -0.74 -18.01
CA LEU A 10 1.82 -0.03 -16.74
C LEU A 10 2.49 -0.83 -15.62
N ALA A 11 2.14 -2.11 -15.46
CA ALA A 11 2.76 -2.97 -14.45
C ALA A 11 4.29 -3.07 -14.62
N ILE A 12 4.77 -3.16 -15.87
CA ILE A 12 6.22 -3.16 -16.15
C ILE A 12 6.87 -1.84 -15.74
N ALA A 13 6.22 -0.70 -15.99
CA ALA A 13 6.73 0.61 -15.58
C ALA A 13 6.81 0.73 -14.06
N GLU A 14 5.76 0.32 -13.35
CA GLU A 14 5.71 0.30 -11.87
C GLU A 14 6.83 -0.59 -11.30
N MET A 15 7.06 -1.77 -11.88
CA MET A 15 8.13 -2.67 -11.42
C MET A 15 9.53 -2.11 -11.69
N ARG A 16 9.71 -1.34 -12.77
CA ARG A 16 10.98 -0.66 -13.05
C ARG A 16 11.25 0.48 -12.07
N GLU A 17 10.22 1.28 -11.78
CA GLU A 17 10.31 2.32 -10.76
C GLU A 17 10.62 1.71 -9.39
N PHE A 18 9.90 0.65 -9.02
CA PHE A 18 10.14 -0.07 -7.77
C PHE A 18 11.57 -0.59 -7.66
N ALA A 19 12.13 -1.14 -8.74
CA ALA A 19 13.50 -1.62 -8.78
C ALA A 19 14.55 -0.49 -8.67
N GLY A 20 14.18 0.75 -8.95
CA GLY A 20 15.03 1.94 -8.83
C GLY A 20 15.23 2.42 -7.40
N PHE A 21 14.39 2.01 -6.45
CA PHE A 21 14.50 2.41 -5.05
C PHE A 21 15.64 1.71 -4.31
N THR A 22 16.13 2.37 -3.27
CA THR A 22 17.10 1.78 -2.33
C THR A 22 16.51 0.55 -1.64
N ALA A 23 17.38 -0.29 -1.06
CA ALA A 23 16.92 -1.48 -0.33
C ALA A 23 15.97 -1.12 0.84
N SER A 24 16.27 -0.05 1.58
CA SER A 24 15.43 0.43 2.69
C SER A 24 14.08 0.95 2.22
N GLU A 25 14.01 1.65 1.09
CA GLU A 25 12.75 2.15 0.53
C GLU A 25 11.89 0.99 0.03
N ARG A 26 12.48 0.01 -0.66
CA ARG A 26 11.76 -1.20 -1.10
C ARG A 26 11.19 -1.98 0.08
N GLN A 27 12.00 -2.21 1.12
CA GLN A 27 11.56 -2.84 2.36
C GLN A 27 10.41 -2.07 3.03
N PHE A 28 10.50 -0.74 3.05
CA PHE A 28 9.41 0.10 3.56
C PHE A 28 8.13 -0.07 2.76
N ILE A 29 8.21 -0.04 1.42
CA ILE A 29 7.06 -0.17 0.52
C ILE A 29 6.42 -1.56 0.68
N GLU A 30 7.21 -2.64 0.62
CA GLU A 30 6.73 -4.02 0.76
C GLU A 30 6.04 -4.25 2.10
N ARG A 31 6.66 -3.84 3.21
CA ARG A 31 6.07 -3.94 4.55
C ARG A 31 4.76 -3.16 4.66
N SER A 32 4.74 -1.94 4.11
CA SER A 32 3.54 -1.09 4.14
C SER A 32 2.40 -1.73 3.37
N LEU A 33 2.68 -2.35 2.21
CA LEU A 33 1.70 -3.10 1.42
C LEU A 33 1.20 -4.35 2.16
N ASP A 34 2.09 -5.11 2.78
CA ASP A 34 1.71 -6.29 3.55
C ASP A 34 0.76 -5.94 4.70
N ILE A 35 1.06 -4.87 5.44
CA ILE A 35 0.21 -4.40 6.53
C ILE A 35 -1.13 -3.88 5.99
N ALA A 36 -1.11 -2.99 4.99
CA ALA A 36 -2.31 -2.36 4.45
C ALA A 36 -3.30 -3.38 3.86
N LEU A 37 -2.77 -4.45 3.25
CA LEU A 37 -3.57 -5.50 2.59
C LEU A 37 -3.79 -6.72 3.49
N GLY A 38 -3.29 -6.73 4.73
CA GLY A 38 -3.44 -7.84 5.67
C GLY A 38 -2.76 -9.13 5.20
N ARG A 39 -1.62 -9.04 4.52
CA ARG A 39 -0.86 -10.18 4.02
C ARG A 39 0.06 -10.74 5.10
N GLY A 40 -0.19 -11.99 5.49
CA GLY A 40 0.68 -12.72 6.42
C GLY A 40 0.76 -12.10 7.82
N ASP A 41 1.83 -12.43 8.54
CA ASP A 41 2.14 -11.90 9.87
C ASP A 41 3.31 -10.91 9.75
N ALA A 42 2.97 -9.63 9.64
CA ALA A 42 3.97 -8.58 9.41
C ALA A 42 5.02 -8.50 10.54
N PHE A 43 4.67 -8.84 11.78
CA PHE A 43 5.63 -8.85 12.89
C PHE A 43 6.65 -9.97 12.71
N LYS A 44 6.21 -11.18 12.34
CA LYS A 44 7.13 -12.29 12.07
C LYS A 44 8.02 -12.03 10.85
N GLN A 45 7.46 -11.46 9.79
CA GLN A 45 8.18 -11.27 8.53
C GLN A 45 9.15 -10.09 8.59
N TRP A 46 8.73 -8.97 9.17
CA TRP A 46 9.45 -7.69 9.10
C TRP A 46 10.12 -7.27 10.41
N SER A 47 9.86 -7.98 11.51
CA SER A 47 10.47 -7.70 12.82
C SER A 47 10.76 -9.00 13.60
N PRO A 48 11.48 -9.98 13.02
CA PRO A 48 11.73 -11.27 13.68
C PRO A 48 12.50 -11.14 15.00
N ASP A 49 13.34 -10.11 15.12
CA ASP A 49 14.10 -9.77 16.33
C ASP A 49 13.45 -8.68 17.20
N GLY A 50 12.27 -8.18 16.79
CA GLY A 50 11.53 -7.14 17.50
C GLY A 50 11.96 -5.70 17.22
N SER A 51 13.03 -5.45 16.45
CA SER A 51 13.58 -4.10 16.23
C SER A 51 12.60 -3.13 15.56
N GLU A 52 11.76 -3.63 14.64
CA GLU A 52 10.80 -2.85 13.85
C GLU A 52 9.36 -2.89 14.41
N ALA A 53 9.14 -3.55 15.55
CA ALA A 53 7.81 -3.79 16.11
C ALA A 53 7.02 -2.50 16.38
N VAL A 54 7.69 -1.44 16.85
CA VAL A 54 7.06 -0.14 17.10
C VAL A 54 6.61 0.51 15.78
N THR A 55 7.45 0.46 14.75
CA THR A 55 7.13 0.98 13.41
C THR A 55 5.95 0.24 12.80
N ILE A 56 5.95 -1.08 12.84
CA ILE A 56 4.87 -1.93 12.34
C ILE A 56 3.55 -1.60 13.06
N ARG A 57 3.57 -1.46 14.39
CA ARG A 57 2.38 -1.09 15.16
C ARG A 57 1.82 0.28 14.75
N LYS A 58 2.70 1.27 14.53
CA LYS A 58 2.28 2.59 14.04
C LYS A 58 1.63 2.50 12.65
N GLN A 59 2.18 1.68 11.74
CA GLN A 59 1.61 1.48 10.42
C GLN A 59 0.21 0.83 10.49
N TYR A 60 0.01 -0.18 11.34
CA TYR A 60 -1.33 -0.76 11.58
C TYR A 60 -2.35 0.28 12.07
N LEU A 61 -1.96 1.12 13.03
CA LEU A 61 -2.84 2.17 13.55
C LEU A 61 -3.21 3.18 12.47
N ALA A 62 -2.21 3.66 11.71
CA ALA A 62 -2.44 4.60 10.62
C ALA A 62 -3.38 4.01 9.55
N TYR A 63 -3.17 2.78 9.11
CA TYR A 63 -4.05 2.15 8.10
C TYR A 63 -5.46 1.86 8.63
N ARG A 64 -5.61 1.56 9.93
CA ARG A 64 -6.92 1.45 10.56
C ARG A 64 -7.65 2.79 10.58
N GLU A 65 -6.98 3.85 10.99
CA GLU A 65 -7.53 5.20 11.01
C GLU A 65 -7.90 5.68 9.59
N LEU A 66 -7.03 5.45 8.60
CA LEU A 66 -7.31 5.77 7.20
C LEU A 66 -8.57 5.06 6.69
N ARG A 67 -8.78 3.79 7.05
CA ARG A 67 -9.99 3.06 6.70
C ARG A 67 -11.23 3.73 7.30
N THR A 68 -11.19 4.03 8.60
CA THR A 68 -12.29 4.72 9.28
C THR A 68 -12.58 6.10 8.67
N LEU A 69 -11.54 6.85 8.34
CA LEU A 69 -11.69 8.16 7.67
C LEU A 69 -12.33 8.03 6.30
N ARG A 70 -11.94 7.01 5.51
CA ARG A 70 -12.53 6.75 4.20
C ARG A 70 -14.00 6.35 4.30
N GLU A 71 -14.38 5.59 5.31
CA GLU A 71 -15.77 5.20 5.59
C GLU A 71 -16.62 6.40 6.07
N ALA A 72 -16.00 7.37 6.74
CA ALA A 72 -16.67 8.59 7.20
C ALA A 72 -16.71 9.70 6.13
N ALA A 73 -15.86 9.61 5.11
CA ALA A 73 -15.83 10.57 4.02
C ALA A 73 -17.07 10.40 3.12
N PRO A 74 -17.75 11.49 2.74
CA PRO A 74 -18.75 11.43 1.68
C PRO A 74 -18.10 10.91 0.39
N GLU A 75 -18.81 10.05 -0.35
CA GLU A 75 -18.33 9.52 -1.63
C GLU A 75 -17.84 10.67 -2.54
N PRO A 76 -16.59 10.65 -3.02
CA PRO A 76 -16.02 11.73 -3.83
C PRO A 76 -16.74 11.92 -5.18
N ASN A 77 -17.57 10.96 -5.59
CA ASN A 77 -18.30 10.97 -6.86
C ASN A 77 -19.77 11.39 -6.73
N ALA A 78 -20.20 11.97 -5.60
CA ALA A 78 -21.54 12.57 -5.51
C ALA A 78 -21.77 13.72 -6.52
N MET A 79 -20.71 14.23 -7.16
CA MET A 79 -20.75 15.37 -8.08
C MET A 79 -20.44 15.01 -9.55
N ASP A 80 -20.21 13.74 -9.89
CA ASP A 80 -19.94 13.32 -11.29
C ASP A 80 -21.19 13.36 -12.21
N GLY A 81 -22.35 13.77 -11.68
CA GLY A 81 -23.59 13.98 -12.43
C GLY A 81 -23.86 15.44 -12.85
N LEU A 82 -22.92 16.36 -12.61
CA LEU A 82 -23.05 17.77 -12.97
C LEU A 82 -21.96 18.19 -13.95
N SER A 83 -22.01 17.68 -15.19
CA SER A 83 -21.30 18.23 -16.35
C SER A 83 -22.01 17.83 -17.64
#